data_AF-A0A074LPN7-F1
#
_entry.id   AF-A0A074LPN7-F1
#
_cell.length_a   1.000
_cell.length_b   1.000
_cell.length_c   1.000
_cell.angle_alpha   90.00
_cell.angle_beta   90.00
_cell.angle_gamma   90.00
#
_symmetry.space_group_name_H-M   'P 1'
#
loop_
_entity.id
_entity.type
_entity.pdbx_description
1 polymer ?
#
loop_
_entity_poly.entity_id
_entity_poly.type
_entity_poly.pdbx_seq_one_letter_code
_entity_poly.pdbx_strand_id
1 'polypeptide(L)'
;MIAAMATPSLAFAGEPKNDASVPLRVLANQLGAELQWDAGTATATLTEGGKSLKVRIGSRNVQIGDTTVTLSEPLALREDRTYIPLSWVEQLLGKDLNWNEAEGRLIVGNPSAFTPQGAKNGSHANYDLNLVMNEAHEFKVTAKVQVENRSADVWDHAVFYFIPNVFTEEFKNRNFVPKYNNPDGTPILDENGKPLNDRLQYAKVNIDSLKTGGQDAAYKLTGDSLDVALPTALKPGEKTEVDVTYTFTLPEPGNRFAKVDEEQLYKLAEWYPMLATYNESGWNKFPYYPSSESYFTDFSDFKVSYELPEGYSFISSAENDLPRGTNKGQLTVNNVKEIYAQIDGSPRLKELDRTVDGVQIRVFGRSEEDQDEALQEILDVAAKSVHFYGENIGPYPHKQLDIMANDGGMEYPGIVTVPADPNQYPYDPLFFKETVAHEIAHQWFNFTVSSDSFHEGWLDEGMTELSTSLYMYGVEKVPEQEAFRYLRYNRKWMDGLMSNISLSELKPGQMLQAYYTQPAYEMWDLFKRNSGTTDPLQTGLHFLHDYLNAYQYQQITTPEFIRFAEAYFPTDEGFYGGWLKLGAK
;
A
#
# COMPACT_ATOMS: atom_id res chain seq x y z
N MET A 1 28.88 34.60 -54.25
CA MET A 1 28.09 33.45 -54.74
C MET A 1 27.75 32.58 -53.55
N ILE A 2 26.47 32.50 -53.22
CA ILE A 2 25.93 31.79 -52.07
C ILE A 2 25.79 30.31 -52.46
N ALA A 3 26.37 29.42 -51.66
CA ALA A 3 26.10 27.99 -51.69
C ALA A 3 24.77 27.74 -50.94
N ALA A 4 23.82 27.14 -51.63
CA ALA A 4 22.56 26.69 -51.06
C ALA A 4 22.81 25.42 -50.22
N MET A 5 22.50 25.47 -48.93
CA MET A 5 22.30 24.28 -48.11
C MET A 5 20.82 23.90 -48.17
N ALA A 6 20.58 22.67 -48.60
CA ALA A 6 19.27 22.04 -48.62
C ALA A 6 18.79 21.78 -47.18
N THR A 7 17.60 22.25 -46.85
CA THR A 7 16.81 21.80 -45.70
C THR A 7 16.24 20.40 -45.98
N PRO A 8 16.25 19.48 -45.01
CA PRO A 8 15.64 18.17 -45.19
C PRO A 8 14.12 18.34 -45.28
N SER A 9 13.54 17.85 -46.37
CA SER A 9 12.09 17.69 -46.48
C SER A 9 11.65 16.59 -45.52
N LEU A 10 10.89 16.94 -44.48
CA LEU A 10 10.04 15.97 -43.79
C LEU A 10 8.94 15.56 -44.78
N ALA A 11 9.17 14.43 -45.46
CA ALA A 11 8.16 13.77 -46.25
C ALA A 11 7.08 13.23 -45.29
N PHE A 12 5.86 13.78 -45.38
CA PHE A 12 4.69 13.18 -44.76
C PHE A 12 4.33 11.91 -45.52
N ALA A 13 4.74 10.77 -44.97
CA ALA A 13 4.31 9.45 -45.41
C ALA A 13 3.39 8.85 -44.36
N GLY A 14 2.13 8.66 -44.73
CA GLY A 14 1.15 7.84 -44.02
C GLY A 14 0.08 8.63 -43.30
N GLU A 15 -1.19 8.42 -43.68
CA GLU A 15 -2.24 8.38 -42.65
C GLU A 15 -1.73 7.49 -41.52
N PRO A 16 -1.83 7.92 -40.26
CA PRO A 16 -1.30 7.14 -39.18
C PRO A 16 -2.20 5.91 -39.04
N LYS A 17 -1.71 4.78 -39.57
CA LYS A 17 -2.46 3.53 -39.62
C LYS A 17 -2.66 2.87 -38.25
N ASN A 18 -2.35 3.58 -37.16
CA ASN A 18 -2.44 3.19 -35.75
C ASN A 18 -2.58 4.40 -34.79
N ASP A 19 -2.90 5.62 -35.25
CA ASP A 19 -3.13 6.77 -34.34
C ASP A 19 -4.62 6.86 -33.99
N ALA A 20 -4.90 6.87 -32.70
CA ALA A 20 -6.25 6.93 -32.18
C ALA A 20 -6.92 8.24 -32.63
N SER A 21 -8.08 8.12 -33.26
CA SER A 21 -8.90 9.29 -33.58
C SER A 21 -9.82 9.58 -32.41
N VAL A 22 -9.64 10.73 -31.76
CA VAL A 22 -10.31 11.06 -30.50
C VAL A 22 -11.25 12.24 -30.70
N PRO A 23 -12.42 12.28 -30.02
CA PRO A 23 -13.29 13.44 -30.07
C PRO A 23 -12.58 14.70 -29.55
N LEU A 24 -12.51 15.74 -30.37
CA LEU A 24 -11.82 17.01 -30.05
C LEU A 24 -12.29 17.63 -28.74
N ARG A 25 -13.59 17.52 -28.42
CA ARG A 25 -14.16 18.02 -27.17
C ARG A 25 -13.68 17.23 -25.95
N VAL A 26 -13.50 15.92 -26.09
CA VAL A 26 -12.99 15.08 -25.00
C VAL A 26 -11.53 15.43 -24.73
N LEU A 27 -10.72 15.56 -25.79
CA LEU A 27 -9.34 16.04 -25.67
C LEU A 27 -9.25 17.41 -25.01
N ALA A 28 -10.07 18.36 -25.44
CA ALA A 28 -10.08 19.70 -24.84
C ALA A 28 -10.34 19.66 -23.33
N ASN A 29 -11.38 18.91 -22.93
CA ASN A 29 -11.77 18.78 -21.53
C ASN A 29 -10.73 18.04 -20.69
N GLN A 30 -10.04 17.04 -21.25
CA GLN A 30 -9.04 16.27 -20.51
C GLN A 30 -7.69 16.99 -20.42
N LEU A 31 -7.34 17.82 -21.41
CA LEU A 31 -6.06 18.53 -21.48
C LEU A 31 -6.01 19.88 -20.75
N GLY A 32 -7.15 20.47 -20.40
CA GLY A 32 -7.12 21.87 -19.96
C GLY A 32 -7.22 22.89 -21.07
N ALA A 33 -7.48 22.45 -22.30
CA ALA A 33 -7.39 23.30 -23.47
C ALA A 33 -8.71 24.04 -23.72
N GLU A 34 -8.61 25.31 -24.09
CA GLU A 34 -9.78 26.10 -24.49
C GLU A 34 -10.27 25.65 -25.87
N LEU A 35 -11.53 25.21 -25.96
CA LEU A 35 -12.17 24.85 -27.22
C LEU A 35 -13.22 25.88 -27.62
N GLN A 36 -12.95 26.60 -28.72
CA GLN A 36 -13.87 27.56 -29.32
C GLN A 36 -14.48 27.01 -30.60
N TRP A 37 -15.79 27.24 -30.80
CA TRP A 37 -16.50 26.92 -32.03
C TRP A 37 -16.99 28.20 -32.72
N ASP A 38 -16.61 28.39 -33.98
CA ASP A 38 -17.13 29.43 -34.86
C ASP A 38 -18.12 28.81 -35.86
N ALA A 39 -19.41 29.06 -35.63
CA ALA A 39 -20.48 28.58 -36.49
C ALA A 39 -20.50 29.23 -37.89
N GLY A 40 -19.99 30.46 -38.03
CA GLY A 40 -19.95 31.18 -39.30
C GLY A 40 -18.93 30.59 -40.28
N THR A 41 -17.82 30.06 -39.76
CA THR A 41 -16.78 29.43 -40.57
C THR A 41 -16.74 27.91 -40.47
N ALA A 42 -17.54 27.31 -39.58
CA ALA A 42 -17.52 25.90 -39.20
C ALA A 42 -16.12 25.46 -38.71
N THR A 43 -15.49 26.28 -37.87
CA THR A 43 -14.13 26.08 -37.37
C THR A 43 -14.14 25.80 -35.88
N ALA A 44 -13.50 24.71 -35.46
CA ALA A 44 -13.14 24.49 -34.07
C ALA A 44 -11.67 24.90 -33.85
N THR A 45 -11.41 25.65 -32.78
CA THR A 45 -10.07 26.06 -32.36
C THR A 45 -9.81 25.56 -30.95
N LEU A 46 -8.83 24.68 -30.80
CA LEU A 46 -8.29 24.23 -29.53
C LEU A 46 -7.07 25.09 -29.19
N THR A 47 -6.97 25.62 -27.97
CA THR A 47 -5.85 26.46 -27.52
C THR A 47 -5.31 25.99 -26.17
N GLU A 48 -4.01 25.77 -26.08
CA GLU A 48 -3.31 25.39 -24.84
C GLU A 48 -1.90 25.99 -24.86
N GLY A 49 -1.45 26.58 -23.74
CA GLY A 49 -0.09 27.13 -23.63
C GLY A 49 0.26 28.19 -24.69
N GLY A 50 -0.72 28.93 -25.20
CA GLY A 50 -0.54 29.94 -26.26
C GLY A 50 -0.39 29.38 -27.68
N LYS A 51 -0.45 28.05 -27.85
CA LYS A 51 -0.47 27.38 -29.15
C LYS A 51 -1.90 26.99 -29.51
N SER A 52 -2.24 26.93 -30.81
CA SER A 52 -3.59 26.56 -31.25
C SER A 52 -3.63 25.48 -32.33
N LEU A 53 -4.58 24.56 -32.23
CA LEU A 53 -5.01 23.65 -33.30
C LEU A 53 -6.34 24.17 -33.88
N LYS A 54 -6.37 24.51 -35.16
CA LYS A 54 -7.58 24.98 -35.86
C LYS A 54 -8.00 23.99 -36.93
N VAL A 55 -9.22 23.47 -36.78
CA VAL A 55 -9.83 22.53 -37.71
C VAL A 55 -11.12 23.11 -38.27
N ARG A 56 -11.22 23.16 -39.60
CA ARG A 56 -12.43 23.63 -40.29
C ARG A 56 -13.15 22.46 -40.94
N ILE A 57 -14.42 22.25 -40.60
CA ILE A 57 -15.24 21.20 -41.20
C ILE A 57 -15.40 21.48 -42.70
N GLY A 58 -15.17 20.45 -43.52
CA GLY A 58 -15.14 20.53 -44.98
C GLY A 58 -13.83 21.06 -45.57
N SER A 59 -12.81 21.36 -44.75
CA SER A 59 -11.47 21.74 -45.20
C SER A 59 -10.52 20.54 -45.23
N ARG A 60 -9.58 20.53 -46.19
CA ARG A 60 -8.42 19.63 -46.17
C ARG A 60 -7.25 20.19 -45.37
N ASN A 61 -7.25 21.49 -45.06
CA ASN A 61 -6.17 22.11 -44.32
C ASN A 61 -6.53 22.25 -42.84
N VAL A 62 -5.61 21.79 -42.00
CA VAL A 62 -5.64 21.89 -40.54
C VAL A 62 -4.42 22.67 -40.08
N GLN A 63 -4.59 23.60 -39.15
CA GLN A 63 -3.49 24.41 -38.62
C GLN A 63 -3.08 23.88 -37.24
N ILE A 64 -1.82 23.53 -37.03
CA ILE A 64 -1.25 23.04 -35.76
C ILE A 64 -0.11 24.00 -35.37
N GLY A 65 -0.39 24.92 -34.45
CA GLY A 65 0.51 26.05 -34.17
C GLY A 65 0.77 26.85 -35.45
N ASP A 66 2.04 26.96 -35.83
CA ASP A 66 2.46 27.65 -37.07
C ASP A 66 2.49 26.72 -38.30
N THR A 67 2.24 25.43 -38.12
CA THR A 67 2.28 24.43 -39.20
C THR A 67 0.92 24.20 -39.81
N THR A 68 0.82 24.09 -41.14
CA THR A 68 -0.39 23.62 -41.82
C THR A 68 -0.21 22.17 -42.26
N VAL A 69 -1.13 21.29 -41.87
CA VAL A 69 -1.23 19.91 -42.34
C VAL A 69 -2.37 19.80 -43.36
N THR A 70 -2.09 19.18 -44.51
CA THR A 70 -3.08 18.97 -45.57
C THR A 70 -3.49 17.50 -45.66
N LEU A 71 -4.78 17.23 -45.55
CA LEU A 71 -5.41 15.91 -45.54
C LEU A 71 -5.70 15.41 -46.97
N SER A 72 -5.69 14.08 -47.13
CA SER A 72 -6.13 13.37 -48.33
C SER A 72 -7.60 13.68 -48.65
N GLU A 73 -8.45 13.74 -47.63
CA GLU A 73 -9.86 14.08 -47.71
C GLU A 73 -10.27 15.19 -46.74
N PRO A 74 -11.35 15.96 -47.03
CA PRO A 74 -11.81 17.01 -46.14
C PRO A 74 -12.26 16.47 -44.78
N LEU A 75 -11.99 17.21 -43.71
CA LEU A 75 -12.42 16.85 -42.37
C LEU A 75 -13.96 16.88 -42.29
N ALA A 76 -14.57 15.78 -41.87
CA ALA A 76 -16.02 15.64 -41.73
C ALA A 76 -16.41 15.30 -40.29
N LEU A 77 -17.64 15.62 -39.92
CA LEU A 77 -18.22 15.19 -38.65
C LEU A 77 -18.50 13.69 -38.68
N ARG A 78 -18.27 13.01 -37.55
CA ARG A 78 -18.70 11.64 -37.30
C ARG A 78 -19.62 11.68 -36.08
N GLU A 79 -20.88 11.26 -36.24
CA GLU A 79 -21.87 11.27 -35.16
C GLU A 79 -21.95 12.63 -34.44
N ASP A 80 -22.04 13.72 -35.23
CA ASP A 80 -22.07 15.11 -34.75
C ASP A 80 -20.85 15.57 -33.93
N ARG A 81 -19.75 14.82 -34.01
CA ARG A 81 -18.49 15.12 -33.31
C ARG A 81 -17.35 15.33 -34.30
N THR A 82 -16.43 16.23 -33.92
CA THR A 82 -15.17 16.41 -34.64
C THR A 82 -14.15 15.46 -34.04
N TYR A 83 -13.63 14.55 -34.86
CA TYR A 83 -12.57 13.63 -34.48
C TYR A 83 -11.26 14.10 -35.10
N ILE A 84 -10.19 14.07 -34.31
CA ILE A 84 -8.85 14.40 -34.78
C ILE A 84 -7.87 13.28 -34.39
N PRO A 85 -6.81 13.05 -35.17
CA PRO A 85 -5.70 12.21 -34.76
C PRO A 85 -5.03 12.78 -33.51
N LEU A 86 -4.65 11.92 -32.56
CA LEU A 86 -4.03 12.34 -31.31
C LEU A 86 -2.66 12.97 -31.56
N SER A 87 -1.92 12.48 -32.56
CA SER A 87 -0.60 13.01 -32.96
C SER A 87 -0.60 14.50 -33.30
N TRP A 88 -1.73 15.07 -33.71
CA TRP A 88 -1.83 16.51 -33.98
C TRP A 88 -1.76 17.34 -32.71
N VAL A 89 -2.31 16.79 -31.63
CA VAL A 89 -2.26 17.43 -30.30
C VAL A 89 -0.90 17.19 -29.66
N GLU A 90 -0.30 16.01 -29.82
CA GLU A 90 1.09 15.77 -29.42
C GLU A 90 2.04 16.79 -30.07
N GLN A 91 1.92 17.00 -31.38
CA GLN A 91 2.70 17.99 -32.11
C GLN A 91 2.46 19.42 -31.61
N LEU A 92 1.22 19.74 -31.22
CA LEU A 92 0.89 21.04 -30.65
C LEU A 92 1.60 21.22 -29.30
N LEU A 93 1.46 20.25 -28.40
CA LEU A 93 1.86 20.39 -27.00
C LEU A 93 3.33 20.06 -26.76
N GLY A 94 3.92 19.18 -27.58
CA GLY A 94 5.22 18.57 -27.32
C GLY A 94 5.17 17.55 -26.17
N LYS A 95 4.02 16.89 -25.99
CA LYS A 95 3.78 15.85 -24.99
C LYS A 95 3.45 14.55 -25.71
N ASP A 96 3.92 13.42 -25.19
CA ASP A 96 3.44 12.11 -25.60
C ASP A 96 2.02 11.93 -25.04
N LEU A 97 1.08 11.48 -25.87
CA LEU A 97 -0.32 11.31 -25.49
C LEU A 97 -0.81 9.92 -25.90
N ASN A 98 -1.44 9.21 -24.97
CA ASN A 98 -2.02 7.90 -25.22
C ASN A 98 -3.54 7.93 -24.97
N TRP A 99 -4.30 7.30 -25.86
CA TRP A 99 -5.75 7.16 -25.73
C TRP A 99 -6.11 5.74 -25.29
N ASN A 100 -6.69 5.60 -24.09
CA ASN A 100 -7.32 4.36 -23.68
C ASN A 100 -8.77 4.36 -24.19
N GLU A 101 -9.01 3.61 -25.28
CA GLU A 101 -10.33 3.54 -25.92
C GLU A 101 -11.37 2.83 -25.05
N ALA A 102 -10.98 1.84 -24.25
CA ALA A 102 -11.88 1.09 -23.38
C ALA A 102 -12.44 1.96 -22.26
N GLU A 103 -11.61 2.87 -21.73
CA GLU A 103 -11.96 3.75 -20.61
C GLU A 103 -12.34 5.16 -21.06
N GLY A 104 -12.16 5.49 -22.34
CA GLY A 104 -12.45 6.81 -22.87
C GLY A 104 -11.61 7.94 -22.25
N ARG A 105 -10.37 7.65 -21.85
CA ARG A 105 -9.48 8.60 -21.18
C ARG A 105 -8.14 8.79 -21.88
N LEU A 106 -7.65 10.02 -21.81
CA LEU A 106 -6.33 10.46 -22.24
C LEU A 106 -5.32 10.25 -21.11
N ILE A 107 -4.18 9.67 -21.45
CA ILE A 107 -3.01 9.58 -20.59
C ILE A 107 -1.94 10.51 -21.17
N VAL A 108 -1.47 11.44 -20.37
CA VAL A 108 -0.29 12.25 -20.68
C VAL A 108 0.92 11.36 -20.40
N GLY A 109 1.90 11.26 -21.30
CA GLY A 109 3.01 10.29 -21.20
C GLY A 109 2.81 9.02 -22.03
N ASN A 110 3.75 8.06 -21.91
CA ASN A 110 3.75 6.81 -22.67
C ASN A 110 3.82 5.55 -21.77
N PRO A 111 2.80 5.31 -20.93
CA PRO A 111 2.76 4.10 -20.10
C PRO A 111 2.61 2.82 -20.93
N SER A 112 2.10 2.89 -22.16
CA SER A 112 1.96 1.72 -23.04
C SER A 112 3.32 1.17 -23.53
N ALA A 113 4.36 2.00 -23.54
CA ALA A 113 5.75 1.59 -23.76
C ALA A 113 6.53 1.32 -22.45
N PHE A 114 5.94 1.64 -21.29
CA PHE A 114 6.56 1.39 -20.00
C PHE A 114 6.54 -0.10 -19.69
N THR A 115 7.69 -0.65 -19.31
CA THR A 115 7.80 -2.03 -18.84
C THR A 115 8.16 -1.99 -17.36
N PRO A 116 7.25 -2.44 -16.47
CA PRO A 116 7.51 -2.52 -15.03
C PRO A 116 8.71 -3.39 -14.71
N GLN A 117 9.52 -2.95 -13.75
CA GLN A 117 10.69 -3.64 -13.23
C GLN A 117 10.59 -3.73 -11.71
N GLY A 118 9.76 -4.66 -11.21
CA GLY A 118 9.67 -4.96 -9.79
C GLY A 118 11.04 -5.30 -9.17
N ALA A 119 11.14 -5.09 -7.86
CA ALA A 119 12.31 -5.45 -7.08
C ALA A 119 12.59 -6.96 -7.22
N LYS A 120 13.87 -7.31 -7.34
CA LYS A 120 14.29 -8.71 -7.40
C LYS A 120 14.22 -9.33 -6.00
N ASN A 121 13.37 -10.35 -5.86
CA ASN A 121 13.33 -11.21 -4.69
C ASN A 121 13.91 -12.59 -5.02
N GLY A 122 15.06 -12.91 -4.43
CA GLY A 122 15.77 -14.17 -4.54
C GLY A 122 15.30 -15.24 -3.56
N SER A 123 14.32 -14.94 -2.71
CA SER A 123 13.77 -15.88 -1.74
C SER A 123 12.27 -16.02 -1.88
N HIS A 124 11.77 -17.21 -1.59
CA HIS A 124 10.34 -17.47 -1.52
C HIS A 124 10.04 -18.51 -0.46
N ALA A 125 8.87 -18.39 0.18
CA ALA A 125 8.41 -19.29 1.22
C ALA A 125 6.93 -19.62 1.03
N ASN A 126 6.55 -20.84 1.41
CA ASN A 126 5.15 -21.19 1.69
C ASN A 126 5.08 -21.87 3.06
N TYR A 127 3.97 -21.65 3.77
CA TYR A 127 3.86 -21.96 5.19
C TYR A 127 2.74 -22.95 5.48
N ASP A 128 3.03 -24.02 6.22
CA ASP A 128 2.03 -24.84 6.93
C ASP A 128 2.24 -24.60 8.44
N LEU A 129 1.36 -23.80 9.03
CA LEU A 129 1.42 -23.36 10.41
C LEU A 129 0.37 -24.10 11.23
N ASN A 130 0.77 -24.68 12.35
CA ASN A 130 -0.15 -25.26 13.33
C ASN A 130 0.00 -24.54 14.67
N LEU A 131 -1.05 -23.85 15.11
CA LEU A 131 -1.12 -23.09 16.36
C LEU A 131 -2.01 -23.81 17.38
N VAL A 132 -1.52 -24.03 18.59
CA VAL A 132 -2.32 -24.56 19.69
C VAL A 132 -2.20 -23.63 20.88
N MET A 133 -3.32 -23.19 21.45
CA MET A 133 -3.38 -22.50 22.73
C MET A 133 -3.93 -23.45 23.79
N ASN A 134 -3.23 -23.62 24.91
CA ASN A 134 -3.73 -24.46 26.00
C ASN A 134 -4.55 -23.66 27.04
N GLU A 135 -5.16 -24.35 28.01
CA GLU A 135 -5.95 -23.75 29.10
C GLU A 135 -5.13 -22.82 30.03
N ALA A 136 -3.80 -22.92 29.98
CA ALA A 136 -2.89 -22.02 30.69
C ALA A 136 -2.47 -20.80 29.83
N HIS A 137 -3.08 -20.65 28.66
CA HIS A 137 -2.83 -19.59 27.68
C HIS A 137 -1.39 -19.53 27.17
N GLU A 138 -0.72 -20.69 27.17
CA GLU A 138 0.55 -20.90 26.48
C GLU A 138 0.29 -21.40 25.06
N PHE A 139 1.03 -20.84 24.12
CA PHE A 139 0.93 -21.14 22.70
C PHE A 139 2.05 -22.11 22.31
N LYS A 140 1.70 -23.09 21.48
CA LYS A 140 2.64 -23.94 20.78
C LYS A 140 2.44 -23.80 19.28
N VAL A 141 3.53 -23.55 18.57
CA VAL A 141 3.53 -23.45 17.11
C VAL A 141 4.41 -24.54 16.52
N THR A 142 3.91 -25.16 15.46
CA THR A 142 4.72 -25.95 14.52
C THR A 142 4.62 -25.27 13.16
N ALA A 143 5.71 -24.65 12.72
CA ALA A 143 5.81 -23.98 11.44
C ALA A 143 6.66 -24.83 10.49
N LYS A 144 6.06 -25.30 9.40
CA LYS A 144 6.78 -25.94 8.29
C LYS A 144 6.88 -24.94 7.15
N VAL A 145 8.10 -24.54 6.83
CA VAL A 145 8.36 -23.51 5.82
C VAL A 145 9.05 -24.15 4.63
N GLN A 146 8.37 -24.20 3.48
CA GLN A 146 9.01 -24.58 2.23
C GLN A 146 9.79 -23.37 1.69
N VAL A 147 11.10 -23.39 1.87
CA VAL A 147 12.01 -22.35 1.38
C VAL A 147 12.49 -22.68 -0.02
N GLU A 148 12.42 -21.70 -0.93
CA GLU A 148 12.91 -21.80 -2.30
C GLU A 148 13.98 -20.72 -2.55
N ASN A 149 15.12 -21.14 -3.09
CA ASN A 149 16.17 -20.22 -3.54
C ASN A 149 15.90 -19.81 -4.99
N ARG A 150 15.44 -18.58 -5.19
CA ARG A 150 15.24 -17.95 -6.51
C ARG A 150 16.41 -17.05 -6.93
N SER A 151 17.42 -16.91 -6.08
CA SER A 151 18.61 -16.12 -6.34
C SER A 151 19.59 -16.85 -7.26
N ALA A 152 20.65 -16.15 -7.69
CA ALA A 152 21.78 -16.76 -8.40
C ALA A 152 22.82 -17.38 -7.44
N ASP A 153 22.71 -17.11 -6.14
CA ASP A 153 23.67 -17.51 -5.12
C ASP A 153 23.34 -18.89 -4.55
N VAL A 154 24.33 -19.51 -3.90
CA VAL A 154 24.16 -20.77 -3.17
C VAL A 154 24.10 -20.43 -1.68
N TRP A 155 23.09 -20.94 -0.97
CA TRP A 155 22.90 -20.65 0.45
C TRP A 155 23.33 -21.82 1.33
N ASP A 156 24.15 -21.53 2.35
CA ASP A 156 24.50 -22.47 3.43
C ASP A 156 23.69 -22.23 4.71
N HIS A 157 22.88 -21.16 4.73
CA HIS A 157 21.96 -20.81 5.81
C HIS A 157 20.74 -20.05 5.29
N ALA A 158 19.66 -20.05 6.06
CA ALA A 158 18.45 -19.25 5.80
C ALA A 158 18.15 -18.34 7.00
N VAL A 159 17.79 -17.09 6.75
CA VAL A 159 17.54 -16.09 7.80
C VAL A 159 16.05 -15.79 7.91
N PHE A 160 15.52 -15.92 9.11
CA PHE A 160 14.12 -15.63 9.44
C PHE A 160 14.02 -14.44 10.41
N TYR A 161 12.98 -13.63 10.25
CA TYR A 161 12.42 -12.87 11.35
C TYR A 161 11.78 -13.85 12.35
N PHE A 162 12.12 -13.71 13.63
CA PHE A 162 11.55 -14.44 14.75
C PHE A 162 11.21 -13.45 15.86
N ILE A 163 10.23 -12.60 15.54
CA ILE A 163 9.81 -11.44 16.32
C ILE A 163 9.36 -11.75 17.76
N PRO A 164 8.73 -12.91 18.07
CA PRO A 164 8.35 -13.21 19.45
C PRO A 164 9.49 -13.10 20.47
N ASN A 165 10.74 -13.38 20.06
CA ASN A 165 11.89 -13.35 20.96
C ASN A 165 12.22 -11.95 21.51
N VAL A 166 11.96 -10.88 20.77
CA VAL A 166 12.26 -9.51 21.23
C VAL A 166 11.29 -8.97 22.28
N PHE A 167 10.22 -9.71 22.58
CA PHE A 167 9.28 -9.39 23.66
C PHE A 167 9.64 -10.07 24.99
N THR A 168 10.73 -10.84 25.04
CA THR A 168 11.20 -11.51 26.26
C THR A 168 11.88 -10.55 27.23
N GLU A 169 12.04 -10.96 28.49
CA GLU A 169 12.62 -10.12 29.55
C GLU A 169 14.05 -9.65 29.21
N GLU A 170 14.80 -10.43 28.42
CA GLU A 170 16.15 -10.07 27.94
C GLU A 170 16.16 -8.69 27.25
N PHE A 171 15.08 -8.35 26.55
CA PHE A 171 14.99 -7.14 25.72
C PHE A 171 14.19 -5.99 26.35
N LYS A 172 13.89 -6.06 27.66
CA LYS A 172 13.09 -5.04 28.36
C LYS A 172 13.57 -3.59 28.22
N ASN A 173 14.86 -3.40 27.95
CA ASN A 173 15.47 -2.07 27.78
C ASN A 173 15.44 -1.54 26.34
N ARG A 174 14.95 -2.32 25.36
CA ARG A 174 14.94 -1.96 23.93
C ARG A 174 13.63 -1.34 23.44
N ASN A 175 12.71 -0.99 24.35
CA ASN A 175 11.42 -0.35 24.07
C ASN A 175 10.47 -1.18 23.16
N PHE A 176 10.66 -2.50 23.04
CA PHE A 176 9.72 -3.38 22.34
C PHE A 176 8.44 -3.62 23.14
N VAL A 177 8.57 -3.62 24.46
CA VAL A 177 7.44 -3.61 25.38
C VAL A 177 7.07 -2.15 25.67
N PRO A 178 5.81 -1.74 25.46
CA PRO A 178 5.38 -0.36 25.67
C PRO A 178 5.68 0.09 27.11
N LYS A 179 6.16 1.33 27.23
CA LYS A 179 6.21 2.04 28.51
C LYS A 179 5.00 2.95 28.57
N TYR A 180 4.12 2.70 29.53
CA TYR A 180 2.88 3.44 29.69
C TYR A 180 3.15 4.67 30.55
N ASN A 181 3.73 5.70 29.93
CA ASN A 181 3.97 7.00 30.55
C ASN A 181 3.28 8.11 29.74
N ASN A 182 2.77 9.11 30.43
CA ASN A 182 2.33 10.36 29.84
C ASN A 182 3.52 11.11 29.19
N PRO A 183 3.27 12.08 28.28
CA PRO A 183 4.33 12.88 27.67
C PRO A 183 5.24 13.61 28.67
N ASP A 184 4.75 13.89 29.89
CA ASP A 184 5.53 14.50 30.98
C ASP A 184 6.39 13.48 31.78
N GLY A 185 6.34 12.20 31.41
CA GLY A 185 7.09 11.11 32.04
C GLY A 185 6.42 10.46 33.25
N THR A 186 5.24 10.93 33.67
CA THR A 186 4.48 10.27 34.74
C THR A 186 3.85 8.96 34.26
N PRO A 187 3.72 7.91 35.11
CA PRO A 187 3.12 6.66 34.68
C PRO A 187 1.62 6.83 34.41
N ILE A 188 1.14 6.19 33.35
CA ILE A 188 -0.29 5.99 33.11
C ILE A 188 -0.78 4.97 34.14
N LEU A 189 -1.93 5.24 34.74
CA LEU A 189 -2.53 4.41 35.78
C LEU A 189 -3.64 3.53 35.18
N ASP A 190 -3.84 2.35 35.74
CA ASP A 190 -5.00 1.51 35.47
C ASP A 190 -6.28 2.05 36.13
N GLU A 191 -7.40 1.39 35.88
CA GLU A 191 -8.72 1.69 36.46
C GLU A 191 -8.74 1.72 38.01
N ASN A 192 -7.75 1.10 38.66
CA ASN A 192 -7.59 1.03 40.11
C ASN A 192 -6.55 2.04 40.64
N GLY A 193 -5.99 2.90 39.78
CA GLY A 193 -5.01 3.92 40.14
C GLY A 193 -3.58 3.41 40.31
N LYS A 194 -3.26 2.21 39.82
CA LYS A 194 -1.90 1.63 39.87
C LYS A 194 -1.16 1.88 38.54
N PRO A 195 0.15 2.17 38.53
CA PRO A 195 0.92 2.27 37.29
C PRO A 195 0.75 1.04 36.39
N LEU A 196 0.37 1.25 35.12
CA LEU A 196 0.31 0.17 34.12
C LEU A 196 1.66 -0.54 33.95
N ASN A 197 2.76 0.21 34.11
CA ASN A 197 4.10 -0.36 34.10
C ASN A 197 4.33 -1.45 35.16
N ASP A 198 3.56 -1.46 36.26
CA ASP A 198 3.64 -2.49 37.30
C ASP A 198 2.94 -3.79 36.92
N ARG A 199 2.19 -3.81 35.81
CA ARG A 199 1.52 -5.00 35.26
C ARG A 199 2.32 -5.66 34.14
N LEU A 200 3.44 -5.06 33.71
CA LEU A 200 4.25 -5.54 32.60
C LEU A 200 4.71 -6.98 32.81
N GLN A 201 4.24 -7.86 31.94
CA GLN A 201 4.70 -9.23 31.76
C GLN A 201 5.40 -9.33 30.41
N TYR A 202 6.54 -10.02 30.41
CA TYR A 202 7.31 -10.27 29.21
C TYR A 202 6.93 -11.63 28.62
N ALA A 203 7.11 -11.77 27.31
CA ALA A 203 6.99 -13.06 26.65
C ALA A 203 7.99 -14.06 27.23
N LYS A 204 7.60 -15.33 27.24
CA LYS A 204 8.53 -16.46 27.31
C LYS A 204 8.52 -17.11 25.94
N VAL A 205 9.69 -17.48 25.43
CA VAL A 205 9.80 -18.14 24.12
C VAL A 205 10.83 -19.26 24.23
N ASN A 206 10.49 -20.45 23.74
CA ASN A 206 11.37 -21.60 23.72
C ASN A 206 11.29 -22.33 22.38
N ILE A 207 12.40 -22.42 21.64
CA ILE A 207 12.48 -23.28 20.45
C ILE A 207 12.70 -24.73 20.92
N ASP A 208 11.69 -25.57 20.73
CA ASP A 208 11.69 -26.98 21.13
C ASP A 208 12.50 -27.84 20.15
N SER A 209 12.35 -27.57 18.85
CA SER A 209 13.07 -28.28 17.80
C SER A 209 13.17 -27.46 16.53
N LEU A 210 14.30 -27.58 15.83
CA LEU A 210 14.51 -26.95 14.53
C LEU A 210 15.17 -27.96 13.59
N LYS A 211 14.55 -28.18 12.42
CA LYS A 211 15.04 -29.12 11.41
C LYS A 211 15.07 -28.52 10.02
N THR A 212 15.98 -29.00 9.19
CA THR A 212 16.06 -28.70 7.76
C THR A 212 16.17 -29.98 6.96
N GLY A 213 15.32 -30.16 5.94
CA GLY A 213 15.25 -31.41 5.18
C GLY A 213 15.00 -32.66 6.04
N GLY A 214 14.33 -32.49 7.18
CA GLY A 214 14.05 -33.56 8.16
C GLY A 214 15.18 -33.90 9.13
N GLN A 215 16.33 -33.22 9.07
CA GLN A 215 17.47 -33.39 9.98
C GLN A 215 17.56 -32.25 10.98
N ASP A 216 18.02 -32.51 12.21
CA ASP A 216 18.25 -31.45 13.19
C ASP A 216 19.27 -30.43 12.63
N ALA A 217 18.93 -29.15 12.73
CA ALA A 217 19.76 -28.08 12.19
C ALA A 217 20.33 -27.20 13.31
N ALA A 218 21.58 -26.81 13.16
CA ALA A 218 22.16 -25.78 14.01
C ALA A 218 21.50 -24.43 13.68
N TYR A 219 21.30 -23.60 14.70
CA TYR A 219 20.75 -22.26 14.52
C TYR A 219 21.36 -21.28 15.51
N LYS A 220 21.23 -19.98 15.20
CA LYS A 220 21.56 -18.88 16.09
C LYS A 220 20.37 -17.92 16.14
N LEU A 221 19.83 -17.71 17.34
CA LEU A 221 18.81 -16.70 17.59
C LEU A 221 19.48 -15.47 18.24
N THR A 222 19.37 -14.30 17.63
CA THR A 222 19.92 -13.04 18.15
C THR A 222 18.92 -11.92 17.94
N GLY A 223 18.35 -11.39 19.03
CA GLY A 223 17.20 -10.49 18.92
C GLY A 223 16.05 -11.20 18.21
N ASP A 224 15.54 -10.60 17.15
CA ASP A 224 14.48 -11.11 16.28
C ASP A 224 15.03 -11.82 15.03
N SER A 225 16.33 -12.15 14.99
CA SER A 225 16.94 -12.80 13.83
C SER A 225 17.28 -14.25 14.14
N LEU A 226 16.62 -15.17 13.45
CA LEU A 226 16.85 -16.61 13.52
C LEU A 226 17.63 -17.06 12.27
N ASP A 227 18.92 -17.30 12.45
CA ASP A 227 19.83 -17.81 11.42
C ASP A 227 19.88 -19.34 11.49
N VAL A 228 19.43 -20.02 10.44
CA VAL A 228 19.24 -21.47 10.36
C VAL A 228 20.23 -22.08 9.39
N ALA A 229 21.07 -23.00 9.85
CA ALA A 229 22.00 -23.71 8.98
C ALA A 229 21.26 -24.63 7.98
N LEU A 230 21.77 -24.70 6.76
CA LEU A 230 21.35 -25.63 5.71
C LEU A 230 22.47 -26.67 5.51
N PRO A 231 22.38 -27.87 6.14
CA PRO A 231 23.42 -28.89 6.06
C PRO A 231 23.73 -29.34 4.62
N THR A 232 22.71 -29.27 3.76
CA THR A 232 22.87 -29.33 2.31
C THR A 232 22.66 -27.93 1.76
N ALA A 233 23.70 -27.34 1.17
CA ALA A 233 23.62 -26.01 0.59
C ALA A 233 22.56 -25.95 -0.51
N LEU A 234 21.71 -24.92 -0.46
CA LEU A 234 20.56 -24.75 -1.33
C LEU A 234 20.97 -23.96 -2.58
N LYS A 235 21.00 -24.61 -3.74
CA LYS A 235 21.39 -23.98 -5.01
C LYS A 235 20.24 -23.21 -5.65
N PRO A 236 20.51 -22.36 -6.66
CA PRO A 236 19.47 -21.71 -7.45
C PRO A 236 18.41 -22.70 -7.97
N GLY A 237 17.14 -22.40 -7.69
CA GLY A 237 15.96 -23.19 -8.05
C GLY A 237 15.65 -24.37 -7.12
N GLU A 238 16.51 -24.69 -6.14
CA GLU A 238 16.26 -25.77 -5.19
C GLU A 238 15.33 -25.32 -4.05
N LYS A 239 14.65 -26.31 -3.44
CA LYS A 239 13.77 -26.12 -2.29
C LYS A 239 14.18 -27.00 -1.12
N THR A 240 13.94 -26.52 0.09
CA THR A 240 14.07 -27.32 1.32
C THR A 240 12.95 -26.97 2.30
N GLU A 241 12.57 -27.93 3.14
CA GLU A 241 11.66 -27.68 4.27
C GLU A 241 12.49 -27.25 5.49
N VAL A 242 12.07 -26.18 6.16
CA VAL A 242 12.55 -25.73 7.47
C VAL A 242 11.40 -25.92 8.47
N ASP A 243 11.55 -26.84 9.40
CA ASP A 243 10.57 -27.12 10.45
C ASP A 243 11.00 -26.46 11.77
N VAL A 244 10.17 -25.57 12.30
CA VAL A 244 10.40 -24.93 13.61
C VAL A 244 9.23 -25.25 14.54
N THR A 245 9.51 -25.90 15.67
CA THR A 245 8.54 -26.07 16.76
C THR A 245 9.00 -25.27 17.96
N TYR A 246 8.12 -24.45 18.51
CA TYR A 246 8.42 -23.59 19.64
C TYR A 246 7.16 -23.30 20.46
N THR A 247 7.37 -22.91 21.71
CA THR A 247 6.30 -22.41 22.57
C THR A 247 6.53 -20.96 22.92
N PHE A 248 5.43 -20.24 23.19
CA PHE A 248 5.50 -18.90 23.76
C PHE A 248 4.33 -18.55 24.66
N THR A 249 4.54 -17.55 25.52
CA THR A 249 3.47 -16.74 26.12
C THR A 249 3.53 -15.34 25.53
N LEU A 250 2.39 -14.65 25.48
CA LEU A 250 2.37 -13.26 25.04
C LEU A 250 2.81 -12.31 26.16
N PRO A 251 3.45 -11.16 25.83
CA PRO A 251 3.62 -10.08 26.79
C PRO A 251 2.25 -9.44 27.11
N GLU A 252 2.16 -8.77 28.26
CA GLU A 252 0.94 -8.09 28.70
C GLU A 252 1.26 -6.83 29.51
N PRO A 253 0.58 -5.69 29.28
CA PRO A 253 -0.24 -5.38 28.10
C PRO A 253 0.59 -5.09 26.84
N GLY A 254 -0.06 -4.97 25.67
CA GLY A 254 0.57 -4.58 24.40
C GLY A 254 -0.41 -4.51 23.22
N ASN A 255 0.08 -4.14 22.03
CA ASN A 255 -0.80 -3.75 20.90
C ASN A 255 -0.68 -4.59 19.61
N ARG A 256 0.45 -5.23 19.31
CA ARG A 256 0.67 -6.03 18.07
C ARG A 256 0.78 -7.54 18.36
N PHE A 257 1.80 -7.93 19.12
CA PHE A 257 2.00 -9.30 19.63
C PHE A 257 1.84 -9.30 21.14
N ALA A 258 0.61 -9.47 21.64
CA ALA A 258 0.30 -9.26 23.05
C ALA A 258 -1.01 -9.90 23.52
N LYS A 259 -1.09 -10.19 24.82
CA LYS A 259 -2.35 -10.27 25.55
C LYS A 259 -2.74 -8.84 25.92
N VAL A 260 -3.87 -8.38 25.42
CA VAL A 260 -4.27 -6.97 25.54
C VAL A 260 -4.89 -6.71 26.90
N ASP A 261 -5.75 -7.61 27.36
CA ASP A 261 -6.51 -7.43 28.60
C ASP A 261 -6.91 -8.75 29.28
N GLU A 262 -7.58 -8.60 30.42
CA GLU A 262 -8.09 -9.69 31.25
C GLU A 262 -9.34 -10.35 30.64
N GLU A 263 -9.99 -9.69 29.67
CA GLU A 263 -11.10 -10.23 28.88
C GLU A 263 -10.63 -11.11 27.71
N GLN A 264 -9.39 -11.58 27.79
CA GLN A 264 -8.90 -12.66 26.95
C GLN A 264 -8.81 -12.29 25.46
N LEU A 265 -8.39 -11.05 25.17
CA LEU A 265 -7.96 -10.63 23.84
C LEU A 265 -6.47 -10.93 23.62
N TYR A 266 -6.16 -11.70 22.59
CA TYR A 266 -4.79 -12.00 22.16
C TYR A 266 -4.60 -11.55 20.72
N LYS A 267 -3.61 -10.68 20.50
CA LYS A 267 -3.19 -10.22 19.18
C LYS A 267 -1.92 -10.97 18.78
N LEU A 268 -1.95 -11.60 17.61
CA LEU A 268 -0.87 -12.42 17.07
C LEU A 268 -0.35 -11.77 15.79
N ALA A 269 0.39 -10.68 15.93
CA ALA A 269 1.23 -10.12 14.87
C ALA A 269 2.58 -10.84 14.81
N GLU A 270 3.07 -11.12 13.60
CA GLU A 270 4.39 -11.71 13.33
C GLU A 270 4.76 -12.90 14.24
N TRP A 271 3.76 -13.73 14.57
CA TRP A 271 3.83 -14.76 15.60
C TRP A 271 4.59 -16.01 15.17
N TYR A 272 5.01 -16.09 13.90
CA TYR A 272 5.66 -17.22 13.24
C TYR A 272 7.04 -16.84 12.67
N PRO A 273 7.95 -17.82 12.41
CA PRO A 273 9.21 -17.52 11.73
C PRO A 273 8.94 -17.10 10.28
N MET A 274 9.31 -15.87 9.91
CA MET A 274 9.07 -15.31 8.58
C MET A 274 10.38 -15.26 7.80
N LEU A 275 10.44 -15.89 6.62
CA LEU A 275 11.66 -15.87 5.79
C LEU A 275 11.96 -14.43 5.34
N ALA A 276 13.13 -13.90 5.69
CA ALA A 276 13.54 -12.58 5.24
C ALA A 276 13.81 -12.58 3.73
N THR A 277 13.48 -11.49 3.04
CA THR A 277 13.77 -11.35 1.62
C THR A 277 15.28 -11.46 1.35
N TYR A 278 15.68 -12.21 0.32
CA TYR A 278 17.05 -12.26 -0.18
C TYR A 278 17.16 -11.45 -1.47
N ASN A 279 18.09 -10.50 -1.56
CA ASN A 279 18.29 -9.68 -2.75
C ASN A 279 19.77 -9.69 -3.19
N GLU A 280 20.16 -8.82 -4.13
CA GLU A 280 21.54 -8.73 -4.65
C GLU A 280 22.59 -8.38 -3.57
N SER A 281 22.16 -7.85 -2.42
CA SER A 281 23.01 -7.56 -1.26
C SER A 281 23.04 -8.69 -0.22
N GLY A 282 22.31 -9.79 -0.46
CA GLY A 282 22.16 -10.91 0.46
C GLY A 282 20.85 -10.89 1.25
N TRP A 283 20.85 -11.43 2.48
CA TRP A 283 19.68 -11.43 3.35
C TRP A 283 19.32 -10.02 3.80
N ASN A 284 18.12 -9.57 3.42
CA ASN A 284 17.55 -8.27 3.77
C ASN A 284 16.84 -8.37 5.12
N LYS A 285 17.61 -8.45 6.21
CA LYS A 285 17.10 -8.60 7.58
C LYS A 285 17.54 -7.43 8.46
N PHE A 286 16.56 -6.68 8.98
CA PHE A 286 16.78 -5.58 9.94
C PHE A 286 16.11 -5.82 11.28
N PRO A 287 16.54 -5.13 12.35
CA PRO A 287 15.89 -5.22 13.64
C PRO A 287 14.43 -4.80 13.55
N TYR A 288 13.55 -5.53 14.22
CA TYR A 288 12.17 -5.12 14.46
C TYR A 288 12.09 -3.80 15.23
N TYR A 289 11.15 -2.95 14.84
CA TYR A 289 10.74 -1.72 15.51
C TYR A 289 9.22 -1.83 15.73
N PRO A 290 8.70 -1.63 16.95
CA PRO A 290 7.29 -1.85 17.26
C PRO A 290 6.38 -0.71 16.79
N SER A 291 6.98 0.42 16.39
CA SER A 291 6.27 1.63 15.98
C SER A 291 6.16 1.79 14.46
N SER A 292 6.63 0.81 13.68
CA SER A 292 6.57 0.82 12.21
C SER A 292 6.92 -0.57 11.65
N GLU A 293 6.46 -0.83 10.45
CA GLU A 293 6.67 -2.01 9.63
C GLU A 293 8.17 -2.06 9.30
N SER A 294 8.87 -2.96 9.96
CA SER A 294 10.34 -3.04 9.97
C SER A 294 10.86 -4.38 9.43
N TYR A 295 9.94 -5.17 8.86
CA TYR A 295 10.19 -6.46 8.25
C TYR A 295 9.83 -6.42 6.77
N PHE A 296 10.49 -7.27 6.00
CA PHE A 296 10.27 -7.38 4.56
C PHE A 296 10.34 -8.84 4.13
N THR A 297 9.25 -9.31 3.55
CA THR A 297 8.99 -10.72 3.20
C THR A 297 8.42 -10.83 1.79
N ASP A 298 8.52 -12.03 1.20
CA ASP A 298 7.87 -12.32 -0.08
C ASP A 298 6.37 -12.58 0.07
N PHE A 299 5.64 -12.40 -1.02
CA PHE A 299 4.28 -12.95 -1.14
C PHE A 299 4.33 -14.48 -1.04
N SER A 300 3.50 -15.03 -0.15
CA SER A 300 3.54 -16.42 0.25
C SER A 300 2.13 -16.99 0.38
N ASP A 301 2.01 -18.31 0.23
CA ASP A 301 0.80 -19.05 0.57
C ASP A 301 0.91 -19.63 1.98
N PHE A 302 -0.21 -19.57 2.71
CA PHE A 302 -0.34 -20.01 4.08
C PHE A 302 -1.45 -21.04 4.20
N LYS A 303 -1.15 -22.12 4.88
CA LYS A 303 -2.13 -23.03 5.48
C LYS A 303 -1.99 -22.91 6.98
N VAL A 304 -3.05 -22.50 7.67
CA VAL A 304 -3.05 -22.41 9.14
C VAL A 304 -4.05 -23.40 9.70
N SER A 305 -3.57 -24.26 10.60
CA SER A 305 -4.42 -25.07 11.48
C SER A 305 -4.36 -24.48 12.88
N TYR A 306 -5.49 -24.45 13.59
CA TYR A 306 -5.55 -23.93 14.95
C TYR A 306 -6.38 -24.82 15.87
N GLU A 307 -6.01 -24.84 17.16
CA GLU A 307 -6.77 -25.47 18.25
C GLU A 307 -6.68 -24.58 19.51
N LEU A 308 -7.83 -24.15 20.01
CA LEU A 308 -8.02 -23.22 21.12
C LEU A 308 -8.93 -23.86 22.19
N PRO A 309 -8.91 -23.37 23.45
CA PRO A 309 -9.91 -23.74 24.44
C PRO A 309 -11.33 -23.39 23.99
N GLU A 310 -12.33 -24.06 24.55
CA GLU A 310 -13.74 -23.76 24.25
C GLU A 310 -14.08 -22.30 24.61
N GLY A 311 -14.94 -21.66 23.81
CA GLY A 311 -15.36 -20.26 24.02
C GLY A 311 -14.52 -19.21 23.29
N TYR A 312 -13.36 -19.59 22.75
CA TYR A 312 -12.52 -18.70 21.95
C TYR A 312 -12.87 -18.74 20.46
N SER A 313 -12.70 -17.58 19.80
CA SER A 313 -12.78 -17.44 18.35
C SER A 313 -11.42 -17.10 17.76
N PHE A 314 -11.14 -17.61 16.56
CA PHE A 314 -9.95 -17.27 15.77
C PHE A 314 -10.38 -16.42 14.58
N ILE A 315 -9.92 -15.18 14.50
CA ILE A 315 -10.23 -14.25 13.41
C ILE A 315 -8.90 -13.85 12.76
N SER A 316 -8.81 -13.90 11.44
CA SER A 316 -7.50 -13.86 10.78
C SER A 316 -7.50 -13.17 9.43
N SER A 317 -6.33 -13.09 8.80
CA SER A 317 -6.17 -12.64 7.41
C SER A 317 -6.90 -13.49 6.36
N ALA A 318 -7.60 -14.56 6.75
CA ALA A 318 -8.23 -15.49 5.82
C ALA A 318 -9.57 -14.98 5.30
N GLU A 319 -9.82 -15.19 4.01
CA GLU A 319 -11.10 -14.81 3.37
C GLU A 319 -12.23 -15.84 3.54
N ASN A 320 -12.01 -16.83 4.40
CA ASN A 320 -12.91 -17.95 4.65
C ASN A 320 -12.87 -18.41 6.12
N ASP A 321 -12.77 -17.45 7.03
CA ASP A 321 -12.79 -17.73 8.47
C ASP A 321 -13.97 -18.61 8.86
N LEU A 322 -13.72 -19.54 9.78
CA LEU A 322 -14.78 -20.39 10.32
C LEU A 322 -15.71 -19.57 11.22
N PRO A 323 -16.97 -20.01 11.41
CA PRO A 323 -17.92 -19.28 12.24
C PRO A 323 -17.39 -19.00 13.65
N ARG A 324 -17.77 -17.85 14.22
CA ARG A 324 -17.43 -17.46 15.60
C ARG A 324 -17.70 -18.59 16.60
N GLY A 325 -16.78 -18.75 17.56
CA GLY A 325 -16.81 -19.84 18.55
C GLY A 325 -16.28 -21.18 18.04
N THR A 326 -15.87 -21.27 16.76
CA THR A 326 -15.13 -22.43 16.26
C THR A 326 -13.71 -22.38 16.82
N ASN A 327 -13.44 -23.23 17.81
CA ASN A 327 -12.16 -23.28 18.52
C ASN A 327 -11.13 -24.21 17.87
N LYS A 328 -11.49 -24.93 16.79
CA LYS A 328 -10.55 -25.75 16.03
C LYS A 328 -10.87 -25.70 14.54
N GLY A 329 -9.86 -25.48 13.72
CA GLY A 329 -10.07 -25.27 12.29
C GLY A 329 -8.82 -25.33 11.45
N GLN A 330 -9.04 -25.22 10.14
CA GLN A 330 -7.98 -25.04 9.16
C GLN A 330 -8.45 -24.00 8.14
N LEU A 331 -7.56 -23.08 7.78
CA LEU A 331 -7.80 -22.03 6.80
C LEU A 331 -6.60 -21.89 5.86
N THR A 332 -6.82 -21.18 4.75
CA THR A 332 -5.80 -20.93 3.74
C THR A 332 -5.83 -19.47 3.33
N VAL A 333 -4.65 -18.86 3.21
CA VAL A 333 -4.49 -17.48 2.74
C VAL A 333 -3.43 -17.52 1.66
N ASN A 334 -3.74 -17.03 0.47
CA ASN A 334 -2.84 -17.16 -0.68
C ASN A 334 -2.29 -15.80 -1.07
N ASN A 335 -1.03 -15.78 -1.50
CA ASN A 335 -0.39 -14.63 -2.10
C ASN A 335 -0.40 -13.38 -1.21
N VAL A 336 0.01 -13.53 0.07
CA VAL A 336 0.09 -12.43 1.05
C VAL A 336 1.49 -12.31 1.65
N LYS A 337 1.90 -11.13 2.08
CA LYS A 337 3.24 -10.91 2.67
C LYS A 337 3.36 -11.46 4.09
N GLU A 338 2.22 -11.57 4.78
CA GLU A 338 2.13 -12.03 6.16
C GLU A 338 0.72 -12.49 6.53
N ILE A 339 0.59 -13.12 7.70
CA ILE A 339 -0.69 -13.47 8.31
C ILE A 339 -0.76 -12.93 9.74
N TYR A 340 -1.85 -12.22 10.02
CA TYR A 340 -2.25 -11.81 11.36
C TYR A 340 -3.40 -12.67 11.86
N ALA A 341 -3.47 -12.83 13.17
CA ALA A 341 -4.64 -13.40 13.83
C ALA A 341 -4.95 -12.70 15.14
N GLN A 342 -6.23 -12.71 15.48
CA GLN A 342 -6.75 -12.29 16.78
C GLN A 342 -7.54 -13.46 17.39
N ILE A 343 -7.28 -13.73 18.66
CA ILE A 343 -8.05 -14.68 19.45
C ILE A 343 -8.83 -13.89 20.50
N ASP A 344 -10.14 -14.08 20.51
CA ASP A 344 -11.03 -13.38 21.44
C ASP A 344 -12.00 -14.36 22.11
N GLY A 345 -11.94 -14.39 23.45
CA GLY A 345 -12.83 -15.19 24.31
C GLY A 345 -13.88 -14.35 25.03
N SER A 346 -13.95 -13.04 24.77
CA SER A 346 -14.86 -12.15 25.49
C SER A 346 -16.32 -12.42 25.11
N PRO A 347 -17.23 -12.53 26.09
CA PRO A 347 -18.66 -12.59 25.83
C PRO A 347 -19.22 -11.27 25.27
N ARG A 348 -18.45 -10.17 25.36
CA ARG A 348 -18.83 -8.83 24.87
C ARG A 348 -18.49 -8.59 23.41
N LEU A 349 -17.75 -9.50 22.77
CA LEU A 349 -17.43 -9.38 21.35
C LEU A 349 -18.74 -9.31 20.55
N LYS A 350 -18.85 -8.26 19.75
CA LYS A 350 -19.91 -8.01 18.76
C LYS A 350 -19.32 -8.09 17.36
N GLU A 351 -20.18 -8.41 16.41
CA GLU A 351 -19.87 -8.51 14.98
C GLU A 351 -20.99 -7.81 14.22
N LEU A 352 -20.64 -6.89 13.33
CA LEU A 352 -21.52 -6.33 12.31
C LEU A 352 -20.95 -6.70 10.94
N ASP A 353 -21.80 -6.95 9.95
CA ASP A 353 -21.32 -7.28 8.61
C ASP A 353 -22.11 -6.58 7.50
N ARG A 354 -21.44 -6.40 6.35
CA ARG A 354 -22.05 -5.90 5.11
C ARG A 354 -21.29 -6.45 3.91
N THR A 355 -22.01 -6.88 2.88
CA THR A 355 -21.38 -7.22 1.58
C THR A 355 -21.44 -6.03 0.63
N VAL A 356 -20.31 -5.64 0.05
CA VAL A 356 -20.18 -4.58 -0.96
C VAL A 356 -19.28 -5.10 -2.08
N ASP A 357 -19.72 -4.98 -3.34
CA ASP A 357 -18.95 -5.39 -4.53
C ASP A 357 -18.39 -6.82 -4.48
N GLY A 358 -19.10 -7.73 -3.81
CA GLY A 358 -18.71 -9.13 -3.63
C GLY A 358 -17.74 -9.39 -2.48
N VAL A 359 -17.38 -8.36 -1.70
CA VAL A 359 -16.52 -8.44 -0.51
C VAL A 359 -17.39 -8.41 0.75
N GLN A 360 -17.24 -9.41 1.62
CA GLN A 360 -17.86 -9.41 2.95
C GLN A 360 -16.98 -8.60 3.91
N ILE A 361 -17.50 -7.47 4.37
CA ILE A 361 -16.86 -6.61 5.36
C ILE A 361 -17.43 -6.98 6.73
N ARG A 362 -16.57 -7.30 7.71
CA ARG A 362 -16.97 -7.61 9.09
C ARG A 362 -16.27 -6.68 10.07
N VAL A 363 -17.03 -6.06 10.96
CA VAL A 363 -16.53 -5.17 12.01
C VAL A 363 -16.72 -5.84 13.35
N PHE A 364 -15.63 -6.01 14.08
CA PHE A 364 -15.58 -6.61 15.40
C PHE A 364 -15.22 -5.57 16.45
N GLY A 365 -15.95 -5.56 17.56
CA GLY A 365 -15.69 -4.66 18.69
C GLY A 365 -16.29 -5.20 19.99
N ARG A 366 -15.95 -4.60 21.13
CA ARG A 366 -16.42 -5.07 22.45
C ARG A 366 -17.44 -4.11 23.03
N SER A 367 -18.69 -4.55 23.16
CA SER A 367 -19.77 -3.66 23.59
C SER A 367 -19.57 -3.06 24.99
N GLU A 368 -19.70 -1.73 25.06
CA GLU A 368 -20.33 -1.00 26.17
C GLU A 368 -21.57 -0.26 25.61
N GLU A 369 -22.50 0.20 26.47
CA GLU A 369 -23.87 0.58 26.10
C GLU A 369 -23.99 1.65 24.97
N ASP A 370 -22.92 2.40 24.66
CA ASP A 370 -22.88 3.47 23.64
C ASP A 370 -21.97 3.17 22.41
N GLN A 371 -21.41 1.96 22.25
CA GLN A 371 -20.46 1.66 21.15
C GLN A 371 -21.10 1.22 19.82
N ASP A 372 -22.40 0.96 19.77
CA ASP A 372 -23.05 0.45 18.55
C ASP A 372 -23.04 1.47 17.40
N GLU A 373 -23.13 2.76 17.72
CA GLU A 373 -23.04 3.84 16.71
C GLU A 373 -21.63 3.92 16.10
N ALA A 374 -20.58 3.76 16.92
CA ALA A 374 -19.21 3.76 16.45
C ALA A 374 -18.91 2.57 15.52
N LEU A 375 -19.35 1.35 15.89
CA LEU A 375 -19.18 0.17 15.04
C LEU A 375 -19.95 0.31 13.72
N GLN A 376 -21.13 0.92 13.75
CA GLN A 376 -21.92 1.20 12.55
C GLN A 376 -21.24 2.25 11.65
N GLU A 377 -20.64 3.29 12.23
CA GLU A 377 -19.86 4.29 11.50
C GLU A 377 -18.62 3.67 10.84
N ILE A 378 -17.89 2.81 11.56
CA ILE A 378 -16.76 2.05 11.00
C ILE A 378 -17.22 1.21 9.81
N LEU A 379 -18.33 0.47 9.95
CA LEU A 379 -18.87 -0.35 8.86
C LEU A 379 -19.29 0.50 7.64
N ASP A 380 -19.84 1.69 7.89
CA ASP A 380 -20.23 2.62 6.82
C ASP A 380 -19.04 3.20 6.08
N VAL A 381 -18.00 3.64 6.81
CA VAL A 381 -16.75 4.12 6.20
C VAL A 381 -16.08 2.99 5.43
N ALA A 382 -15.97 1.79 6.02
CA ALA A 382 -15.34 0.64 5.38
C ALA A 382 -16.05 0.24 4.07
N ALA A 383 -17.38 0.17 4.09
CA ALA A 383 -18.20 -0.11 2.91
C ALA A 383 -17.94 0.90 1.77
N LYS A 384 -17.88 2.18 2.10
CA LYS A 384 -17.58 3.25 1.14
C LYS A 384 -16.13 3.18 0.65
N SER A 385 -15.17 2.88 1.52
CA SER A 385 -13.74 2.81 1.18
C SER A 385 -13.46 1.65 0.23
N VAL A 386 -13.97 0.46 0.53
CA VAL A 386 -13.84 -0.72 -0.34
C VAL A 386 -14.44 -0.45 -1.72
N HIS A 387 -15.63 0.15 -1.78
CA HIS A 387 -16.25 0.54 -3.05
C HIS A 387 -15.41 1.58 -3.81
N PHE A 388 -14.96 2.63 -3.14
CA PHE A 388 -14.22 3.72 -3.76
C PHE A 388 -12.88 3.27 -4.33
N TYR A 389 -12.05 2.59 -3.52
CA TYR A 389 -10.77 2.07 -3.99
C TYR A 389 -10.97 0.95 -5.03
N GLY A 390 -11.96 0.09 -4.81
CA GLY A 390 -12.40 -0.96 -5.74
C GLY A 390 -12.70 -0.45 -7.15
N GLU A 391 -13.56 0.56 -7.25
CA GLU A 391 -14.03 1.13 -8.51
C GLU A 391 -12.95 1.99 -9.19
N ASN A 392 -12.17 2.76 -8.43
CA ASN A 392 -11.31 3.80 -9.00
C ASN A 392 -9.83 3.41 -9.12
N ILE A 393 -9.34 2.46 -8.31
CA ILE A 393 -7.94 2.03 -8.28
C ILE A 393 -7.83 0.59 -8.76
N GLY A 394 -8.71 -0.29 -8.31
CA GLY A 394 -8.80 -1.67 -8.79
C GLY A 394 -9.52 -2.56 -7.79
N PRO A 395 -10.02 -3.73 -8.21
CA PRO A 395 -10.82 -4.59 -7.34
C PRO A 395 -10.03 -5.01 -6.10
N TYR A 396 -10.72 -5.10 -4.96
CA TYR A 396 -10.14 -5.65 -3.74
C TYR A 396 -9.70 -7.11 -3.98
N PRO A 397 -8.47 -7.51 -3.58
CA PRO A 397 -7.88 -8.80 -3.97
C PRO A 397 -8.54 -10.03 -3.32
N HIS A 398 -9.35 -9.85 -2.28
CA HIS A 398 -9.95 -10.92 -1.48
C HIS A 398 -11.48 -10.85 -1.44
N LYS A 399 -12.11 -11.86 -0.83
CA LYS A 399 -13.58 -11.91 -0.65
C LYS A 399 -14.05 -11.42 0.72
N GLN A 400 -13.13 -11.19 1.65
CA GLN A 400 -13.44 -10.76 3.01
C GLN A 400 -12.44 -9.69 3.47
N LEU A 401 -12.93 -8.75 4.27
CA LEU A 401 -12.11 -7.79 5.00
C LEU A 401 -12.65 -7.66 6.42
N ASP A 402 -11.80 -7.90 7.39
CA ASP A 402 -12.14 -7.75 8.81
C ASP A 402 -11.60 -6.46 9.38
N ILE A 403 -12.37 -5.81 10.25
CA ILE A 403 -12.00 -4.58 10.94
C ILE A 403 -12.16 -4.81 12.43
N MET A 404 -11.07 -4.65 13.17
CA MET A 404 -11.00 -4.78 14.62
C MET A 404 -11.05 -3.39 15.27
N ALA A 405 -12.20 -3.01 15.81
CA ALA A 405 -12.38 -1.81 16.61
C ALA A 405 -11.83 -2.06 18.04
N ASN A 406 -10.54 -1.82 18.23
CA ASN A 406 -9.84 -2.09 19.51
C ASN A 406 -8.68 -1.13 19.78
N ASP A 407 -8.86 0.15 19.42
CA ASP A 407 -7.92 1.25 19.66
C ASP A 407 -6.54 1.04 19.04
N GLY A 408 -6.55 0.42 17.85
CA GLY A 408 -5.39 0.19 17.00
C GLY A 408 -5.25 1.19 15.84
N GLY A 409 -4.40 0.81 14.89
CA GLY A 409 -4.05 1.50 13.65
C GLY A 409 -2.96 0.64 13.01
N MET A 410 -3.41 -0.38 12.27
CA MET A 410 -2.54 -1.39 11.67
C MET A 410 -3.27 -2.16 10.57
N GLU A 411 -2.56 -2.47 9.50
CA GLU A 411 -3.09 -2.70 8.17
C GLU A 411 -2.88 -4.13 7.61
N TYR A 412 -2.87 -5.16 8.46
CA TYR A 412 -2.52 -6.49 8.00
C TYR A 412 -3.39 -6.98 6.82
N PRO A 413 -2.85 -7.87 5.97
CA PRO A 413 -3.59 -8.51 4.91
C PRO A 413 -4.96 -9.03 5.32
N GLY A 414 -6.04 -8.49 4.77
CA GLY A 414 -7.42 -8.94 5.00
C GLY A 414 -8.00 -8.62 6.39
N ILE A 415 -7.22 -8.01 7.28
CA ILE A 415 -7.64 -7.68 8.65
C ILE A 415 -6.94 -6.43 9.17
N VAL A 416 -7.72 -5.40 9.45
CA VAL A 416 -7.19 -4.12 9.93
C VAL A 416 -7.64 -3.81 11.36
N THR A 417 -6.86 -3.02 12.08
CA THR A 417 -7.22 -2.54 13.43
C THR A 417 -7.44 -1.04 13.42
N VAL A 418 -8.50 -0.57 14.07
CA VAL A 418 -8.91 0.84 14.07
C VAL A 418 -9.31 1.30 15.48
N PRO A 419 -9.37 2.61 15.73
CA PRO A 419 -10.00 3.18 16.92
C PRO A 419 -11.41 2.64 17.17
N ALA A 420 -11.75 2.39 18.43
CA ALA A 420 -13.10 1.96 18.82
C ALA A 420 -14.03 3.13 19.19
N ASP A 421 -13.45 4.27 19.60
CA ASP A 421 -14.19 5.46 20.04
C ASP A 421 -13.94 6.66 19.10
N PRO A 422 -14.97 7.19 18.42
CA PRO A 422 -14.84 8.40 17.59
C PRO A 422 -14.46 9.65 18.41
N ASN A 423 -14.69 9.65 19.72
CA ASN A 423 -14.33 10.76 20.61
C ASN A 423 -12.90 10.66 21.16
N GLN A 424 -12.13 9.63 20.80
CA GLN A 424 -10.73 9.48 21.22
C GLN A 424 -9.88 10.71 20.83
N TYR A 425 -10.25 11.38 19.73
CA TYR A 425 -9.56 12.55 19.21
C TYR A 425 -10.51 13.76 19.08
N PRO A 426 -10.95 14.37 20.21
CA PRO A 426 -12.03 15.36 20.21
C PRO A 426 -11.65 16.69 19.52
N TYR A 427 -10.36 16.92 19.26
CA TYR A 427 -9.84 18.10 18.57
C TYR A 427 -9.72 17.91 17.06
N ASP A 428 -9.94 16.69 16.56
CA ASP A 428 -9.88 16.38 15.14
C ASP A 428 -10.97 15.35 14.75
N PRO A 429 -12.21 15.80 14.52
CA PRO A 429 -13.36 14.92 14.31
C PRO A 429 -13.29 14.11 13.00
N LEU A 430 -12.36 14.43 12.09
CA LEU A 430 -12.15 13.66 10.86
C LEU A 430 -11.22 12.47 11.07
N PHE A 431 -10.36 12.51 12.09
CA PHE A 431 -9.29 11.54 12.31
C PHE A 431 -9.80 10.11 12.43
N PHE A 432 -10.97 9.92 13.05
CA PHE A 432 -11.60 8.61 13.19
C PHE A 432 -11.89 7.96 11.83
N LYS A 433 -12.59 8.69 10.95
CA LYS A 433 -12.92 8.21 9.60
C LYS A 433 -11.69 8.06 8.73
N GLU A 434 -10.75 9.00 8.86
CA GLU A 434 -9.47 8.95 8.13
C GLU A 434 -8.69 7.71 8.47
N THR A 435 -8.58 7.37 9.76
CA THR A 435 -7.90 6.14 10.18
C THR A 435 -8.56 4.92 9.55
N VAL A 436 -9.89 4.78 9.63
CA VAL A 436 -10.59 3.64 9.01
C VAL A 436 -10.33 3.58 7.49
N ALA A 437 -10.35 4.71 6.78
CA ALA A 437 -10.08 4.76 5.35
C ALA A 437 -8.60 4.51 4.99
N HIS A 438 -7.67 4.89 5.87
CA HIS A 438 -6.22 4.71 5.75
C HIS A 438 -5.84 3.25 5.89
N GLU A 439 -6.27 2.61 6.97
CA GLU A 439 -6.01 1.18 7.20
C GLU A 439 -6.54 0.31 6.04
N ILE A 440 -7.68 0.69 5.46
CA ILE A 440 -8.26 -0.01 4.31
C ILE A 440 -7.52 0.31 3.00
N ALA A 441 -6.98 1.52 2.82
CA ALA A 441 -6.20 1.85 1.63
C ALA A 441 -4.92 1.01 1.51
N HIS A 442 -4.33 0.61 2.64
CA HIS A 442 -3.17 -0.27 2.65
C HIS A 442 -3.43 -1.67 2.04
N GLN A 443 -4.69 -2.06 1.87
CA GLN A 443 -5.01 -3.30 1.16
C GLN A 443 -4.59 -3.23 -0.33
N TRP A 444 -4.47 -2.02 -0.89
CA TRP A 444 -3.90 -1.76 -2.21
C TRP A 444 -2.41 -1.43 -2.15
N PHE A 445 -1.99 -0.58 -1.22
CA PHE A 445 -0.59 -0.12 -1.07
C PHE A 445 0.06 -0.77 0.16
N ASN A 446 1.21 -1.42 0.01
CA ASN A 446 1.87 -2.34 0.96
C ASN A 446 1.43 -3.80 0.83
N PHE A 447 0.12 -4.05 0.78
CA PHE A 447 -0.37 -5.40 0.59
C PHE A 447 -0.35 -5.80 -0.88
N THR A 448 -1.14 -5.17 -1.76
CA THR A 448 -1.14 -5.60 -3.17
C THR A 448 0.13 -5.16 -3.90
N VAL A 449 0.66 -3.97 -3.62
CA VAL A 449 1.98 -3.52 -4.09
C VAL A 449 2.89 -3.32 -2.89
N SER A 450 3.90 -4.18 -2.72
CA SER A 450 4.74 -4.18 -1.51
C SER A 450 6.02 -3.37 -1.70
N SER A 451 6.64 -2.94 -0.61
CA SER A 451 7.95 -2.26 -0.61
C SER A 451 8.77 -2.69 0.61
N ASP A 452 10.07 -2.40 0.59
CA ASP A 452 10.90 -2.60 1.78
C ASP A 452 10.58 -1.52 2.82
N SER A 453 9.63 -1.81 3.71
CA SER A 453 9.15 -0.85 4.72
C SER A 453 10.27 -0.28 5.60
N PHE A 454 11.40 -1.00 5.76
CA PHE A 454 12.53 -0.52 6.55
C PHE A 454 13.29 0.64 5.87
N HIS A 455 13.43 0.59 4.56
CA HIS A 455 14.17 1.60 3.79
C HIS A 455 13.27 2.60 3.08
N GLU A 456 12.12 2.13 2.63
CA GLU A 456 11.25 2.80 1.66
C GLU A 456 9.81 2.94 2.19
N GLY A 457 9.63 2.99 3.51
CA GLY A 457 8.31 3.08 4.16
C GLY A 457 7.40 4.23 3.70
N TRP A 458 7.93 5.20 2.93
CA TRP A 458 7.12 6.23 2.27
C TRP A 458 6.27 5.69 1.10
N LEU A 459 6.71 4.62 0.41
CA LEU A 459 5.95 3.98 -0.69
C LEU A 459 4.69 3.28 -0.19
N ASP A 460 4.71 2.91 1.09
CA ASP A 460 3.57 2.42 1.83
C ASP A 460 2.74 3.62 2.31
N GLU A 461 3.23 4.31 3.35
CA GLU A 461 2.46 5.28 4.10
C GLU A 461 2.07 6.53 3.32
N GLY A 462 2.91 6.96 2.38
CA GLY A 462 2.66 8.14 1.57
C GLY A 462 1.60 7.91 0.51
N MET A 463 1.58 6.71 -0.08
CA MET A 463 0.56 6.31 -1.05
C MET A 463 -0.79 6.11 -0.36
N THR A 464 -0.77 5.50 0.83
CA THR A 464 -1.96 5.31 1.65
C THR A 464 -2.53 6.65 2.14
N GLU A 465 -1.71 7.53 2.73
CA GLU A 465 -2.15 8.84 3.22
C GLU A 465 -2.74 9.72 2.10
N LEU A 466 -2.15 9.67 0.91
CA LEU A 466 -2.72 10.34 -0.26
C LEU A 466 -4.10 9.77 -0.61
N SER A 467 -4.22 8.45 -0.64
CA SER A 467 -5.47 7.75 -0.97
C SER A 467 -6.56 8.05 0.04
N THR A 468 -6.21 8.13 1.34
CA THR A 468 -7.09 8.60 2.42
C THR A 468 -7.60 10.00 2.13
N SER A 469 -6.73 10.94 1.78
CA SER A 469 -7.12 12.32 1.45
C SER A 469 -8.05 12.38 0.22
N LEU A 470 -7.78 11.57 -0.81
CA LEU A 470 -8.62 11.46 -2.00
C LEU A 470 -10.00 10.87 -1.68
N TYR A 471 -10.08 9.88 -0.79
CA TYR A 471 -11.34 9.33 -0.29
C TYR A 471 -12.14 10.40 0.47
N MET A 472 -11.52 11.12 1.41
CA MET A 472 -12.21 12.16 2.18
C MET A 472 -12.75 13.27 1.28
N TYR A 473 -11.98 13.67 0.26
CA TYR A 473 -12.40 14.66 -0.73
C TYR A 473 -13.51 14.13 -1.67
N GLY A 474 -13.30 12.94 -2.23
CA GLY A 474 -14.13 12.36 -3.28
C GLY A 474 -15.42 11.72 -2.79
N VAL A 475 -15.44 11.12 -1.61
CA VAL A 475 -16.55 10.30 -1.08
C VAL A 475 -17.25 11.01 0.06
N GLU A 476 -16.52 11.39 1.11
CA GLU A 476 -17.09 12.11 2.25
C GLU A 476 -17.40 13.59 1.93
N LYS A 477 -16.99 14.06 0.74
CA LYS A 477 -17.22 15.44 0.25
C LYS A 477 -16.68 16.50 1.19
N VAL A 478 -15.64 16.17 1.96
CA VAL A 478 -14.91 17.12 2.79
C VAL A 478 -14.24 18.12 1.85
N PRO A 479 -14.34 19.44 2.09
CA PRO A 479 -13.67 20.43 1.24
C PRO A 479 -12.18 20.10 1.10
N GLU A 480 -11.57 20.32 -0.07
CA GLU A 480 -10.14 20.03 -0.32
C GLU A 480 -9.24 20.59 0.79
N GLN A 481 -9.59 21.78 1.30
CA GLN A 481 -8.86 22.34 2.42
C GLN A 481 -8.91 21.41 3.65
N GLU A 482 -10.04 20.89 4.05
CA GLU A 482 -10.11 20.01 5.22
C GLU A 482 -9.58 18.60 4.92
N ALA A 483 -9.86 18.05 3.74
CA ALA A 483 -9.41 16.70 3.36
C ALA A 483 -7.88 16.58 3.33
N PHE A 484 -7.17 17.63 2.89
CA PHE A 484 -5.71 17.65 2.85
C PHE A 484 -5.11 18.48 4.00
N ARG A 485 -5.87 18.76 5.08
CA ARG A 485 -5.41 19.61 6.19
C ARG A 485 -4.16 19.05 6.87
N TYR A 486 -4.08 17.73 7.01
CA TYR A 486 -2.99 17.08 7.73
C TYR A 486 -1.66 17.28 7.01
N LEU A 487 -1.65 17.12 5.69
CA LEU A 487 -0.52 17.42 4.82
C LEU A 487 -0.11 18.89 4.91
N ARG A 488 -1.08 19.82 4.81
CA ARG A 488 -0.81 21.26 4.82
C ARG A 488 -0.30 21.77 6.16
N TYR A 489 -0.88 21.28 7.26
CA TYR A 489 -0.45 21.65 8.60
C TYR A 489 0.99 21.21 8.86
N ASN A 490 1.36 20.03 8.36
CA ASN A 490 2.68 19.45 8.54
C ASN A 490 3.77 20.08 7.66
N ARG A 491 3.40 20.83 6.61
CA ARG A 491 4.33 21.43 5.64
C ARG A 491 5.48 22.24 6.25
N LYS A 492 5.25 22.94 7.36
CA LYS A 492 6.28 23.76 8.01
C LYS A 492 7.42 22.95 8.64
N TRP A 493 7.25 21.64 8.81
CA TRP A 493 8.28 20.73 9.34
C TRP A 493 8.90 19.83 8.26
N MET A 494 8.51 20.00 6.99
CA MET A 494 9.04 19.23 5.85
C MET A 494 10.26 19.92 5.20
N ASP A 495 10.54 21.18 5.54
CA ASP A 495 11.65 21.93 4.94
C ASP A 495 13.01 21.28 5.26
N GLY A 496 13.72 20.88 4.21
CA GLY A 496 14.99 20.15 4.30
C GLY A 496 14.88 18.70 4.77
N LEU A 497 13.67 18.17 4.97
CA LEU A 497 13.44 16.75 5.19
C LEU A 497 13.34 16.03 3.84
N MET A 498 13.84 14.80 3.79
CA MET A 498 13.69 13.94 2.62
C MET A 498 12.81 12.75 3.00
N SER A 499 11.99 12.30 2.07
CA SER A 499 11.39 10.97 2.03
C SER A 499 12.40 9.96 1.48
N ASN A 500 12.10 8.66 1.56
CA ASN A 500 13.04 7.57 1.26
C ASN A 500 14.29 7.52 2.19
N ILE A 501 14.04 7.65 3.49
CA ILE A 501 15.06 7.53 4.54
C ILE A 501 14.77 6.24 5.30
N SER A 502 15.79 5.45 5.66
CA SER A 502 15.55 4.23 6.43
C SER A 502 15.09 4.52 7.87
N LEU A 503 14.40 3.56 8.47
CA LEU A 503 13.96 3.65 9.88
C LEU A 503 15.12 3.94 10.84
N SER A 504 16.32 3.42 10.55
CA SER A 504 17.52 3.66 11.36
C SER A 504 18.09 5.07 11.25
N GLU A 505 17.77 5.80 10.18
CA GLU A 505 18.24 7.16 9.93
C GLU A 505 17.24 8.24 10.41
N LEU A 506 15.97 7.88 10.64
CA LEU A 506 14.95 8.79 11.12
C LEU A 506 15.23 9.29 12.53
N LYS A 507 15.09 10.60 12.75
CA LYS A 507 15.12 11.19 14.09
C LYS A 507 13.73 11.09 14.73
N PRO A 508 13.65 11.08 16.08
CA PRO A 508 12.37 11.09 16.78
C PRO A 508 11.43 12.19 16.26
N GLY A 509 10.21 11.81 15.93
CA GLY A 509 9.18 12.71 15.43
C GLY A 509 9.26 13.05 13.94
N GLN A 510 10.22 12.53 13.17
CA GLN A 510 10.31 12.78 11.72
C GLN A 510 9.52 11.81 10.84
N MET A 511 9.20 10.61 11.35
CA MET A 511 8.54 9.55 10.59
C MET A 511 7.26 10.04 9.91
N LEU A 512 6.40 10.72 10.67
CA LEU A 512 5.16 11.29 10.15
C LEU A 512 5.38 12.18 8.93
N GLN A 513 6.37 13.07 8.99
CA GLN A 513 6.65 13.97 7.87
C GLN A 513 7.32 13.24 6.71
N ALA A 514 8.30 12.38 6.99
CA ALA A 514 9.09 11.71 5.97
C ALA A 514 8.31 10.64 5.20
N TYR A 515 7.41 9.91 5.87
CA TYR A 515 6.72 8.76 5.28
C TYR A 515 5.28 9.05 4.87
N TYR A 516 4.55 9.89 5.60
CA TYR A 516 3.13 10.13 5.33
C TYR A 516 2.93 11.45 4.59
N THR A 517 3.28 12.56 5.24
CA THR A 517 2.75 13.86 4.80
C THR A 517 3.50 14.49 3.62
N GLN A 518 4.83 14.41 3.59
CA GLN A 518 5.65 14.92 2.47
C GLN A 518 5.36 14.21 1.14
N PRO A 519 5.41 12.86 1.06
CA PRO A 519 5.13 12.17 -0.20
C PRO A 519 3.70 12.43 -0.70
N ALA A 520 2.69 12.32 0.18
CA ALA A 520 1.31 12.60 -0.19
C ALA A 520 1.12 14.05 -0.68
N TYR A 521 1.79 15.01 -0.05
CA TYR A 521 1.73 16.42 -0.45
C TYR A 521 2.33 16.64 -1.85
N GLU A 522 3.54 16.12 -2.09
CA GLU A 522 4.25 16.30 -3.36
C GLU A 522 3.54 15.57 -4.51
N MET A 523 2.96 14.38 -4.25
CA MET A 523 2.13 13.68 -5.22
C MET A 523 0.83 14.41 -5.52
N TRP A 524 0.13 14.93 -4.51
CA TRP A 524 -1.06 15.74 -4.75
C TRP A 524 -0.74 16.99 -5.57
N ASP A 525 0.42 17.63 -5.31
CA ASP A 525 0.88 18.75 -6.11
C ASP A 525 1.20 18.35 -7.56
N LEU A 526 1.84 17.20 -7.75
CA LEU A 526 2.08 16.62 -9.07
C LEU A 526 0.77 16.41 -9.84
N PHE A 527 -0.26 15.85 -9.20
CA PHE A 527 -1.55 15.62 -9.84
C PHE A 527 -2.24 16.91 -10.24
N LYS A 528 -2.27 17.93 -9.36
CA LYS A 528 -2.83 19.25 -9.71
C LYS A 528 -2.10 19.93 -10.87
N ARG A 529 -0.78 19.79 -10.96
CA ARG A 529 0.01 20.35 -12.07
C ARG A 529 -0.28 19.65 -13.40
N ASN A 530 -0.63 18.38 -13.35
CA ASN A 530 -0.86 17.55 -14.53
C ASN A 530 -2.34 17.34 -14.87
N SER A 531 -3.27 17.87 -14.09
CA SER A 531 -4.71 17.65 -14.30
C SER A 531 -5.30 18.48 -15.44
N GLY A 532 -4.71 19.62 -15.80
CA GLY A 532 -5.29 20.52 -16.81
C GLY A 532 -6.69 21.00 -16.38
N THR A 533 -7.73 20.75 -17.19
CA THR A 533 -9.15 20.95 -16.81
C THR A 533 -9.81 19.69 -16.25
N THR A 534 -9.11 18.56 -16.21
CA THR A 534 -9.54 17.39 -15.46
C THR A 534 -9.48 17.71 -13.97
N ASP A 535 -10.39 17.11 -13.20
CA ASP A 535 -10.34 17.16 -11.75
C ASP A 535 -9.04 16.49 -11.25
N PRO A 536 -8.20 17.16 -10.43
CA PRO A 536 -7.02 16.55 -9.82
C PRO A 536 -7.32 15.24 -9.08
N LEU A 537 -8.52 15.07 -8.51
CA LEU A 537 -8.96 13.80 -7.91
C LEU A 537 -8.92 12.66 -8.93
N GLN A 538 -9.52 12.87 -10.10
CA GLN A 538 -9.57 11.86 -11.16
C GLN A 538 -8.18 11.59 -11.73
N THR A 539 -7.35 12.62 -11.85
CA THR A 539 -5.95 12.49 -12.29
C THR A 539 -5.16 11.58 -11.35
N GLY A 540 -5.34 11.76 -10.03
CA GLY A 540 -4.70 10.92 -9.02
C GLY A 540 -5.21 9.48 -9.03
N LEU A 541 -6.54 9.29 -9.09
CA LEU A 541 -7.12 7.94 -9.11
C LEU A 541 -6.68 7.14 -10.34
N HIS A 542 -6.63 7.79 -11.51
CA HIS A 542 -6.07 7.21 -12.73
C HIS A 542 -4.61 6.78 -12.58
N PHE A 543 -3.77 7.63 -12.00
CA PHE A 543 -2.38 7.30 -11.74
C PHE A 543 -2.25 6.09 -10.81
N LEU A 544 -3.02 6.05 -9.72
CA LEU A 544 -3.01 4.96 -8.75
C LEU A 544 -3.54 3.65 -9.37
N HIS A 545 -4.54 3.72 -10.25
CA HIS A 545 -5.03 2.56 -11.00
C HIS A 545 -3.94 1.96 -11.89
N ASP A 546 -3.27 2.79 -12.69
CA ASP A 546 -2.22 2.32 -13.60
C ASP A 546 -0.99 1.84 -12.83
N TYR A 547 -0.71 2.45 -11.67
CA TYR A 547 0.33 2.00 -10.74
C TYR A 547 0.01 0.61 -10.17
N LEU A 548 -1.20 0.39 -9.66
CA LEU A 548 -1.65 -0.92 -9.19
C LEU A 548 -1.55 -1.96 -10.31
N ASN A 549 -2.06 -1.65 -11.51
CA ASN A 549 -2.02 -2.57 -12.65
C ASN A 549 -0.59 -2.97 -13.04
N ALA A 550 0.36 -2.03 -12.95
CA ALA A 550 1.76 -2.27 -13.26
C ALA A 550 2.47 -3.17 -12.23
N TYR A 551 2.10 -3.06 -10.95
CA TYR A 551 2.90 -3.60 -9.84
C TYR A 551 2.17 -4.56 -8.89
N GLN A 552 0.89 -4.85 -9.08
CA GLN A 552 0.17 -5.80 -8.23
C GLN A 552 0.93 -7.13 -8.10
N TYR A 553 1.09 -7.57 -6.86
CA TYR A 553 1.89 -8.73 -6.42
C TYR A 553 3.37 -8.67 -6.79
N GLN A 554 3.92 -7.47 -6.87
CA GLN A 554 5.33 -7.21 -6.96
C GLN A 554 5.79 -6.35 -5.79
N GLN A 555 7.07 -6.46 -5.48
CA GLN A 555 7.77 -5.51 -4.63
C GLN A 555 8.27 -4.36 -5.52
N ILE A 556 8.17 -3.12 -5.06
CA ILE A 556 8.64 -1.94 -5.79
C ILE A 556 9.80 -1.27 -5.04
N THR A 557 10.62 -0.53 -5.78
CA THR A 557 11.63 0.36 -5.20
C THR A 557 11.39 1.82 -5.56
N THR A 558 11.93 2.75 -4.77
CA THR A 558 11.84 4.21 -5.03
C THR A 558 12.35 4.58 -6.43
N PRO A 559 13.50 4.05 -6.92
CA PRO A 559 13.91 4.28 -8.31
C PRO A 559 12.89 3.82 -9.35
N GLU A 560 12.20 2.69 -9.11
CA GLU A 560 11.21 2.19 -10.06
C GLU A 560 9.89 2.97 -9.99
N PHE A 561 9.46 3.40 -8.80
CA PHE A 561 8.36 4.35 -8.67
C PHE A 561 8.63 5.62 -9.48
N ILE A 562 9.82 6.21 -9.35
CA ILE A 562 10.20 7.42 -10.10
C ILE A 562 10.14 7.15 -11.61
N ARG A 563 10.62 5.99 -12.06
CA ARG A 563 10.59 5.59 -13.48
C ARG A 563 9.16 5.50 -14.01
N PHE A 564 8.24 4.92 -13.25
CA PHE A 564 6.82 4.89 -13.57
C PHE A 564 6.21 6.29 -13.57
N ALA A 565 6.48 7.06 -12.53
CA ALA A 565 5.90 8.37 -12.35
C ALA A 565 6.38 9.37 -13.41
N GLU A 566 7.64 9.33 -13.84
CA GLU A 566 8.15 10.11 -14.98
C GLU A 566 7.55 9.66 -16.33
N ALA A 567 7.31 8.35 -16.50
CA ALA A 567 6.66 7.85 -17.71
C ALA A 567 5.21 8.32 -17.84
N TYR A 568 4.55 8.60 -16.70
CA TYR A 568 3.17 9.04 -16.61
C TYR A 568 3.03 10.57 -16.49
N PHE A 569 3.92 11.24 -15.78
CA PHE A 569 3.95 12.68 -15.58
C PHE A 569 5.39 13.17 -15.70
N PRO A 570 5.86 13.49 -16.92
CA PRO A 570 7.21 14.01 -17.09
C PRO A 570 7.43 15.27 -16.25
N THR A 571 8.47 15.30 -15.43
CA THR A 571 8.77 16.42 -14.53
C THR A 571 10.05 17.17 -14.91
N ASP A 572 10.25 18.36 -14.32
CA ASP A 572 11.51 19.10 -14.46
C ASP A 572 12.64 18.36 -13.72
N GLU A 573 13.87 18.49 -14.23
CA GLU A 573 15.05 17.89 -13.62
C GLU A 573 15.15 18.27 -12.13
N GLY A 574 15.21 17.25 -11.27
CA GLY A 574 15.37 17.41 -9.83
C GLY A 574 14.07 17.52 -9.02
N PHE A 575 12.89 17.40 -9.63
CA PHE A 575 11.61 17.36 -8.89
C PHE A 575 11.63 16.31 -7.77
N TYR A 576 11.87 15.03 -8.12
CA TYR A 576 11.96 13.95 -7.15
C TYR A 576 13.15 14.10 -6.20
N GLY A 577 14.30 14.57 -6.70
CA GLY A 577 15.48 14.82 -5.86
C GLY A 577 15.30 15.96 -4.84
N GLY A 578 14.25 16.77 -4.98
CA GLY A 578 13.89 17.83 -4.03
C GLY A 578 13.24 17.32 -2.75
N TRP A 579 12.66 16.12 -2.77
CA TRP A 579 11.93 15.56 -1.63
C TRP A 579 12.16 14.07 -1.40
N LEU A 580 12.81 13.34 -2.30
CA LEU A 580 13.26 11.96 -2.11
C LEU A 580 14.78 11.89 -2.01
N LYS A 581 15.29 11.14 -1.03
CA LYS A 581 16.70 10.76 -0.96
C LYS A 581 17.01 9.74 -2.05
N LEU A 582 17.67 10.20 -3.11
CA LEU A 582 18.08 9.36 -4.24
C LEU A 582 19.43 8.68 -3.94
N GLY A 583 19.55 7.38 -4.21
CA GLY A 583 20.80 6.63 -4.05
C GLY A 583 21.06 6.07 -2.65
N ALA A 584 20.04 5.98 -1.78
CA ALA A 584 20.10 5.11 -0.62
C ALA A 584 20.18 3.64 -1.11
N LYS A 585 21.22 2.93 -0.68
CA LYS A 585 21.36 1.47 -0.82
C LYS A 585 21.67 0.90 0.54
#